data_AF-A0A4P7F7G1-F1
#
_entry.id   AF-A0A4P7F7G1-F1
#
_cell.length_a   1.000
_cell.length_b   1.000
_cell.length_c   1.000
_cell.angle_alpha   90.00
_cell.angle_beta   90.00
_cell.angle_gamma   90.00
#
_symmetry.space_group_name_H-M   'P 1'
#
loop_
_entity.id
_entity.type
_entity.pdbx_description
1 polymer ?
#
loop_
_entity_poly.entity_id
_entity_poly.type
_entity_poly.pdbx_seq_one_letter_code
_entity_poly.pdbx_strand_id
1 'polypeptide(L)'
;MRILLISSSFNSFTQRVFVDLDDAGHDVTFELSKDLGAVREAVALFNPDVIICPFLKEFLPRDIWTKHLAIIMHPGIEGDRGPSSIDWAILENRSTWGVTALEAAAEMDAGSIWSSHNFNLPFATKSYVYRTYIVEVGMNGIFAIIDKLSAHRSHAADLERVEKRSTVGSHGRVSRSRPIDKRCVPAEAVPLFPASTNAGNPKIEGQLRPLMRQADRKIDWLTNTSELIVRKIHAADGFPGVRDQIANRDYLLFGAHFEDVLGIDSPTRPGEIIATRNGAICRKTIDGAVWVSHMKQRADGARFFKLPATSVLPDEVLVGVPESPIPALFTGTCRTFKELWYREENDVGYLHFEFYNGAMSTEQCQRLEAAILAARQRPTKVLVFMGGMNFWSNGIHLNVIEAARDPALESWKNINAIDDVALAMLTLQDRLTISAMGANAGAGGVMLALASDRVILRNGVVLNPHYKSMGLHGSEYWTYSLPKRVGREKATELTNNCLPINAKIAAEIGMVDAIVSCDVSEFEAIVAASAEALARSEDYAELLAKKQAQRARDEARKPLSLYRHDELSEMSKAFWGKDDSYHLARRNFVHKNSCGKTPHRLAKHRQEEDCSRTICG
;
A
#
# COMPACT_ATOMS: atom_id res chain seq x y z
N MET A 1 -14.77 21.43 -1.19
CA MET A 1 -15.70 21.06 -0.09
C MET A 1 -14.90 20.74 1.16
N ARG A 2 -15.51 20.75 2.35
CA ARG A 2 -14.92 20.30 3.61
C ARG A 2 -15.24 18.83 3.84
N ILE A 3 -14.24 17.96 3.78
CA ILE A 3 -14.41 16.50 3.82
C ILE A 3 -13.70 15.93 5.05
N LEU A 4 -14.47 15.28 5.93
CA LEU A 4 -13.91 14.57 7.07
C LEU A 4 -13.78 13.08 6.74
N LEU A 5 -12.55 12.57 6.79
CA LEU A 5 -12.28 11.14 6.67
C LEU A 5 -12.32 10.49 8.05
N ILE A 6 -13.18 9.49 8.22
CA ILE A 6 -13.23 8.66 9.44
C ILE A 6 -12.84 7.24 9.09
N SER A 7 -11.77 6.71 9.69
CA SER A 7 -11.29 5.36 9.37
C SER A 7 -10.67 4.67 10.57
N SER A 8 -10.73 3.34 10.65
CA SER A 8 -10.09 2.57 11.73
C SER A 8 -8.56 2.61 11.66
N SER A 9 -8.01 2.99 10.51
CA SER A 9 -6.59 3.27 10.32
C SER A 9 -6.35 4.17 9.11
N PHE A 10 -5.23 4.89 9.12
CA PHE A 10 -4.76 5.63 7.94
C PHE A 10 -4.08 4.68 6.92
N ASN A 11 -4.86 3.71 6.44
CA ASN A 11 -4.43 2.65 5.51
C ASN A 11 -4.23 3.18 4.08
N SER A 12 -3.85 2.31 3.13
CA SER A 12 -3.59 2.72 1.74
C SER A 12 -4.79 3.37 1.06
N PHE A 13 -6.01 2.90 1.32
CA PHE A 13 -7.21 3.50 0.75
C PHE A 13 -7.45 4.88 1.34
N THR A 14 -7.39 5.01 2.67
CA THR A 14 -7.58 6.29 3.35
C THR A 14 -6.50 7.31 2.94
N GLN A 15 -5.25 6.87 2.76
CA GLN A 15 -4.17 7.72 2.25
C GLN A 15 -4.48 8.22 0.84
N ARG A 16 -4.86 7.33 -0.09
CA ARG A 16 -5.22 7.70 -1.47
C ARG A 16 -6.37 8.72 -1.49
N VAL A 17 -7.43 8.48 -0.74
CA VAL A 17 -8.57 9.41 -0.60
C VAL A 17 -8.10 10.76 -0.06
N PHE A 18 -7.25 10.75 0.96
CA PHE A 18 -6.74 11.98 1.59
C PHE A 18 -5.96 12.84 0.58
N VAL A 19 -5.00 12.26 -0.13
CA VAL A 19 -4.11 13.03 -1.03
C VAL A 19 -4.82 13.46 -2.31
N ASP A 20 -5.67 12.61 -2.90
CA ASP A 20 -6.32 12.92 -4.17
C ASP A 20 -7.43 13.96 -4.02
N LEU A 21 -8.17 13.93 -2.90
CA LEU A 21 -9.19 14.96 -2.63
C LEU A 21 -8.55 16.29 -2.24
N ASP A 22 -7.43 16.29 -1.51
CA ASP A 22 -6.67 17.50 -1.18
C ASP A 22 -6.09 18.15 -2.45
N ASP A 23 -5.48 17.35 -3.34
CA ASP A 23 -4.99 17.77 -4.66
C ASP A 23 -6.11 18.27 -5.59
N ALA A 24 -7.32 17.71 -5.48
CA ALA A 24 -8.51 18.22 -6.17
C ALA A 24 -9.06 19.54 -5.57
N GLY A 25 -8.41 20.12 -4.55
CA GLY A 25 -8.77 21.40 -3.96
C GLY A 25 -9.84 21.34 -2.87
N HIS A 26 -10.08 20.16 -2.29
CA HIS A 26 -10.97 20.01 -1.13
C HIS A 26 -10.20 20.25 0.18
N ASP A 27 -10.89 20.79 1.18
CA ASP A 27 -10.36 20.87 2.55
C ASP A 27 -10.60 19.51 3.22
N VAL A 28 -9.55 18.69 3.29
CA VAL A 28 -9.64 17.31 3.81
C VAL A 28 -8.96 17.20 5.17
N THR A 29 -9.66 16.61 6.14
CA THR A 29 -9.10 16.26 7.44
C THR A 29 -9.37 14.79 7.78
N PHE A 30 -8.62 14.23 8.72
CA PHE A 30 -8.72 12.82 9.11
C PHE A 30 -8.94 12.67 10.62
N GLU A 31 -9.73 11.67 11.01
CA GLU A 31 -9.91 11.21 12.40
C GLU A 31 -10.01 9.67 12.46
N LEU A 32 -9.37 9.07 13.47
CA LEU A 32 -9.47 7.64 13.75
C LEU A 32 -10.83 7.31 14.37
N SER A 33 -11.47 6.24 13.90
CA SER A 33 -12.80 5.81 14.37
C SER A 33 -12.83 5.17 15.77
N LYS A 34 -11.67 4.98 16.41
CA LYS A 34 -11.54 4.17 17.63
C LYS A 34 -12.13 4.83 18.87
N ASP A 35 -12.04 6.15 18.96
CA ASP A 35 -12.58 6.93 20.08
C ASP A 35 -13.79 7.72 19.60
N LEU A 36 -14.98 7.27 19.99
CA LEU A 36 -16.24 7.89 19.58
C LEU A 36 -16.42 9.31 20.15
N GLY A 37 -15.74 9.66 21.24
CA GLY A 37 -15.69 11.01 21.77
C GLY A 37 -14.87 11.92 20.86
N ALA A 38 -13.65 11.47 20.51
CA ALA A 38 -12.78 12.19 19.57
C ALA A 38 -13.43 12.36 18.19
N VAL A 39 -14.18 11.36 17.71
CA VAL A 39 -14.93 11.46 16.45
C VAL A 39 -16.02 12.55 16.51
N ARG A 40 -16.79 12.62 17.61
CA ARG A 40 -17.82 13.67 17.77
C ARG A 40 -17.19 15.06 17.84
N GLU A 41 -16.09 15.18 18.56
CA GLU A 41 -15.33 16.42 18.66
C GLU A 41 -14.78 16.84 17.28
N ALA A 42 -14.20 15.91 16.51
CA ALA A 42 -13.72 16.19 15.16
C ALA A 42 -14.84 16.68 14.23
N VAL A 43 -16.03 16.06 14.28
CA VAL A 43 -17.21 16.53 13.53
C VAL A 43 -17.64 17.93 13.97
N ALA A 44 -17.63 18.23 15.26
CA ALA A 44 -18.01 19.54 15.78
C ALA A 44 -17.00 20.64 15.41
N LEU A 45 -15.70 20.38 15.56
CA LEU A 45 -14.62 21.30 15.22
C LEU A 45 -14.56 21.55 13.72
N PHE A 46 -14.59 20.48 12.93
CA PHE A 46 -14.43 20.57 11.49
C PHE A 46 -15.72 20.94 10.76
N ASN A 47 -16.89 20.61 11.29
CA ASN A 47 -18.20 20.87 10.67
C ASN A 47 -18.21 20.50 9.15
N PRO A 48 -18.08 19.20 8.82
CA PRO A 48 -17.89 18.72 7.45
C PRO A 48 -19.12 18.89 6.56
N ASP A 49 -18.88 19.10 5.27
CA ASP A 49 -19.91 19.02 4.22
C ASP A 49 -20.33 17.56 3.96
N VAL A 50 -19.37 16.64 4.03
CA VAL A 50 -19.57 15.20 3.89
C VAL A 50 -18.52 14.45 4.70
N ILE A 51 -18.92 13.33 5.28
CA ILE A 51 -18.03 12.37 5.94
C ILE A 51 -17.83 11.20 4.99
N ILE A 52 -16.58 10.83 4.73
CA ILE A 52 -16.24 9.63 3.95
C ILE A 52 -15.53 8.65 4.88
N CYS A 53 -15.94 7.39 4.82
CA CYS A 53 -15.44 6.31 5.64
C CYS A 53 -14.83 5.21 4.74
N PRO A 54 -13.54 5.33 4.34
CA PRO A 54 -12.91 4.38 3.42
C PRO A 54 -12.71 2.98 4.02
N PHE A 55 -12.60 2.89 5.35
CA PHE A 55 -12.37 1.64 6.06
C PHE A 55 -12.82 1.73 7.53
N LEU A 56 -13.84 0.96 7.90
CA LEU A 56 -14.37 0.90 9.27
C LEU A 56 -14.41 -0.53 9.79
N LYS A 57 -14.08 -0.69 11.07
CA LYS A 57 -14.32 -1.88 11.89
C LYS A 57 -15.40 -1.63 12.95
N GLU A 58 -15.59 -0.38 13.31
CA GLU A 58 -16.53 0.08 14.31
C GLU A 58 -17.75 0.75 13.63
N PHE A 59 -18.90 0.69 14.29
CA PHE A 59 -20.06 1.47 13.85
C PHE A 59 -19.87 2.96 14.13
N LEU A 60 -20.29 3.80 13.19
CA LEU A 60 -20.31 5.24 13.38
C LEU A 60 -21.43 5.63 14.37
N PRO A 61 -21.21 6.58 15.31
CA PRO A 61 -22.24 7.02 16.24
C PRO A 61 -23.52 7.49 15.57
N ARG A 62 -24.68 7.05 16.07
CA ARG A 62 -26.01 7.39 15.53
C ARG A 62 -26.25 8.89 15.45
N ASP A 63 -25.82 9.63 16.45
CA ASP A 63 -25.98 11.09 16.50
C ASP A 63 -25.17 11.83 15.43
N ILE A 64 -24.14 11.20 14.84
CA ILE A 64 -23.35 11.76 13.74
C ILE A 64 -24.04 11.49 12.42
N TRP A 65 -24.24 10.21 12.07
CA TRP A 65 -24.77 9.87 10.74
C TRP A 65 -26.25 10.21 10.58
N THR A 66 -26.98 10.55 11.63
CA THR A 66 -28.34 11.11 11.49
C THR A 66 -28.34 12.61 11.17
N LYS A 67 -27.25 13.32 11.43
CA LYS A 67 -27.12 14.78 11.22
C LYS A 67 -26.23 15.16 10.04
N HIS A 68 -25.23 14.33 9.74
CA HIS A 68 -24.28 14.53 8.64
C HIS A 68 -24.42 13.42 7.60
N LEU A 69 -24.23 13.76 6.33
CA LEU A 69 -24.08 12.76 5.28
C LEU A 69 -22.76 12.00 5.51
N ALA A 70 -22.87 10.71 5.82
CA ALA A 70 -21.73 9.83 6.02
C ALA A 70 -21.78 8.67 5.02
N ILE A 71 -20.74 8.56 4.21
CA ILE A 71 -20.61 7.54 3.17
C ILE A 71 -19.61 6.47 3.60
N ILE A 72 -20.04 5.22 3.62
CA ILE A 72 -19.24 4.03 3.92
C ILE A 72 -18.83 3.38 2.61
N MET A 73 -17.53 3.17 2.43
CA MET A 73 -17.01 2.44 1.27
C MET A 73 -17.01 0.93 1.58
N HIS A 74 -17.97 0.22 0.99
CA HIS A 74 -18.10 -1.22 1.12
C HIS A 74 -17.32 -1.95 0.01
N PRO A 75 -16.36 -2.83 0.32
CA PRO A 75 -15.61 -3.60 -0.68
C PRO A 75 -16.43 -4.78 -1.22
N GLY A 76 -17.62 -4.49 -1.76
CA GLY A 76 -18.57 -5.44 -2.33
C GLY A 76 -19.36 -4.82 -3.48
N ILE A 77 -19.84 -5.69 -4.38
CA ILE A 77 -20.78 -5.32 -5.45
C ILE A 77 -22.12 -4.86 -4.87
N GLU A 78 -22.97 -4.30 -5.72
CA GLU A 78 -24.32 -3.89 -5.35
C GLU A 78 -25.10 -5.05 -4.67
N GLY A 79 -25.73 -4.72 -3.53
CA GLY A 79 -26.51 -5.66 -2.71
C GLY A 79 -25.68 -6.53 -1.77
N ASP A 80 -24.35 -6.56 -1.91
CA ASP A 80 -23.47 -7.31 -1.02
C ASP A 80 -23.32 -6.60 0.32
N ARG A 81 -23.34 -7.36 1.42
CA ARG A 81 -23.29 -6.84 2.78
C ARG A 81 -22.45 -7.73 3.69
N GLY A 82 -21.82 -7.14 4.69
CA GLY A 82 -21.17 -7.86 5.78
C GLY A 82 -19.65 -7.72 5.82
N PRO A 83 -19.01 -8.22 6.89
CA PRO A 83 -17.64 -7.83 7.25
C PRO A 83 -16.53 -8.63 6.53
N SER A 84 -16.88 -9.54 5.62
CA SER A 84 -15.92 -10.46 4.96
C SER A 84 -16.18 -10.63 3.46
N SER A 85 -16.74 -9.62 2.82
CA SER A 85 -17.16 -9.61 1.42
C SER A 85 -16.09 -10.08 0.45
N ILE A 86 -14.91 -9.45 0.48
CA ILE A 86 -13.79 -9.84 -0.40
C ILE A 86 -13.22 -11.22 -0.05
N ASP A 87 -13.21 -11.61 1.22
CA ASP A 87 -12.76 -12.94 1.64
C ASP A 87 -13.64 -14.02 0.98
N TRP A 88 -14.96 -13.84 1.02
CA TRP A 88 -15.91 -14.73 0.37
C TRP A 88 -15.77 -14.71 -1.15
N ALA A 89 -15.61 -13.54 -1.77
CA ALA A 89 -15.47 -13.43 -3.22
C ALA A 89 -14.26 -14.22 -3.75
N ILE A 90 -13.11 -14.12 -3.07
CA ILE A 90 -11.90 -14.89 -3.40
C ILE A 90 -12.11 -16.39 -3.11
N LEU A 91 -12.68 -16.72 -1.95
CA LEU A 91 -12.94 -18.12 -1.60
C LEU A 91 -13.96 -18.79 -2.52
N GLU A 92 -14.93 -18.05 -3.06
CA GLU A 92 -15.94 -18.54 -4.02
C GLU A 92 -15.46 -18.53 -5.47
N ASN A 93 -14.24 -18.03 -5.75
CA ASN A 93 -13.69 -17.85 -7.10
C ASN A 93 -14.60 -17.03 -8.02
N ARG A 94 -15.12 -15.91 -7.51
CA ARG A 94 -15.89 -14.98 -8.34
C ARG A 94 -15.01 -14.39 -9.44
N SER A 95 -15.55 -14.22 -10.64
CA SER A 95 -14.83 -13.60 -11.77
C SER A 95 -14.94 -12.07 -11.77
N THR A 96 -15.97 -11.52 -11.14
CA THR A 96 -16.22 -10.09 -11.00
C THR A 96 -16.45 -9.73 -9.54
N TRP A 97 -16.02 -8.53 -9.16
CA TRP A 97 -16.32 -7.94 -7.86
C TRP A 97 -16.46 -6.42 -7.99
N GLY A 98 -16.57 -5.69 -6.87
CA GLY A 98 -16.79 -4.25 -6.93
C GLY A 98 -16.65 -3.55 -5.58
N VAL A 99 -16.93 -2.25 -5.61
CA VAL A 99 -17.00 -1.36 -4.45
C VAL A 99 -18.30 -0.56 -4.53
N THR A 100 -19.03 -0.55 -3.43
CA THR A 100 -20.29 0.18 -3.29
C THR A 100 -20.13 1.26 -2.22
N ALA A 101 -20.51 2.49 -2.54
CA ALA A 101 -20.56 3.58 -1.59
C ALA A 101 -21.97 3.70 -1.01
N LEU A 102 -22.08 3.44 0.29
CA LEU A 102 -23.33 3.31 1.02
C LEU A 102 -23.50 4.46 2.00
N GLU A 103 -24.72 4.97 2.15
CA GLU A 103 -25.01 5.84 3.27
C GLU A 103 -24.92 5.08 4.60
N ALA A 104 -24.39 5.70 5.66
CA ALA A 104 -24.42 5.10 6.99
C ALA A 104 -25.87 4.94 7.48
N ALA A 105 -26.20 3.73 7.94
CA ALA A 105 -27.52 3.34 8.42
C ALA A 105 -27.42 2.54 9.73
N ALA A 106 -28.58 2.26 10.34
CA ALA A 106 -28.64 1.49 11.59
C ALA A 106 -28.25 0.01 11.38
N GLU A 107 -28.64 -0.57 10.24
CA GLU A 107 -28.23 -1.92 9.85
C GLU A 107 -26.94 -1.88 9.02
N MET A 108 -26.08 -2.87 9.22
CA MET A 108 -24.80 -2.99 8.52
C MET A 108 -25.02 -3.07 7.00
N ASP A 109 -24.34 -2.16 6.29
CA ASP A 109 -24.33 -2.07 4.82
C ASP A 109 -25.73 -2.01 4.18
N ALA A 110 -26.72 -1.47 4.91
CA ALA A 110 -28.12 -1.42 4.47
C ALA A 110 -28.57 -0.01 4.04
N GLY A 111 -27.70 0.99 4.12
CA GLY A 111 -28.03 2.35 3.71
C GLY A 111 -28.02 2.50 2.20
N SER A 112 -28.66 3.56 1.71
CA SER A 112 -28.87 3.79 0.29
C SER A 112 -27.56 3.88 -0.51
N ILE A 113 -27.59 3.41 -1.75
CA ILE A 113 -26.39 3.33 -2.61
C ILE A 113 -26.19 4.66 -3.34
N TRP A 114 -25.00 5.24 -3.22
CA TRP A 114 -24.65 6.50 -3.87
C TRP A 114 -23.86 6.30 -5.17
N SER A 115 -23.01 5.28 -5.21
CA SER A 115 -22.25 4.84 -6.39
C SER A 115 -21.86 3.38 -6.24
N SER A 116 -21.75 2.67 -7.36
CA SER A 116 -21.24 1.30 -7.40
C SER A 116 -20.41 1.12 -8.65
N HIS A 117 -19.24 0.49 -8.51
CA HIS A 117 -18.32 0.25 -9.62
C HIS A 117 -17.72 -1.16 -9.48
N ASN A 118 -17.64 -1.86 -10.61
CA ASN A 118 -17.19 -3.24 -10.67
C ASN A 118 -15.84 -3.37 -11.38
N PHE A 119 -15.18 -4.50 -11.15
CA PHE A 119 -13.93 -4.89 -11.82
C PHE A 119 -13.85 -6.41 -11.96
N ASN A 120 -12.99 -6.88 -12.87
CA ASN A 120 -12.65 -8.29 -12.99
C ASN A 120 -11.78 -8.71 -11.79
N LEU A 121 -12.23 -9.67 -10.99
CA LEU A 121 -11.52 -10.12 -9.80
C LEU A 121 -10.36 -11.05 -10.23
N PRO A 122 -9.09 -10.65 -10.07
CA PRO A 122 -7.97 -11.51 -10.42
C PRO A 122 -7.81 -12.64 -9.41
N PHE A 123 -7.20 -13.75 -9.84
CA PHE A 123 -6.70 -14.78 -8.94
C PHE A 123 -5.48 -14.23 -8.18
N ALA A 124 -5.71 -13.64 -7.00
CA ALA A 124 -4.66 -13.00 -6.22
C ALA A 124 -5.02 -12.91 -4.73
N THR A 125 -4.02 -12.53 -3.93
CA THR A 125 -4.22 -12.28 -2.50
C THR A 125 -5.23 -11.16 -2.24
N LYS A 126 -5.97 -11.27 -1.14
CA LYS A 126 -6.89 -10.21 -0.69
C LYS A 126 -6.20 -8.86 -0.57
N SER A 127 -4.98 -8.84 -0.06
CA SER A 127 -4.22 -7.60 0.10
C SER A 127 -3.91 -6.93 -1.24
N TYR A 128 -3.58 -7.71 -2.27
CA TYR A 128 -3.38 -7.21 -3.62
C TYR A 128 -4.68 -6.65 -4.21
N VAL A 129 -5.75 -7.45 -4.19
CA VAL A 129 -7.07 -7.00 -4.69
C VAL A 129 -7.52 -5.71 -4.00
N TYR A 130 -7.34 -5.63 -2.67
CA TYR A 130 -7.71 -4.44 -1.91
C TYR A 130 -6.91 -3.20 -2.32
N ARG A 131 -5.57 -3.30 -2.38
CA ARG A 131 -4.68 -2.16 -2.65
C ARG A 131 -4.75 -1.68 -4.09
N THR A 132 -5.07 -2.58 -5.00
CA THR A 132 -4.94 -2.35 -6.44
C THR A 132 -6.30 -2.05 -7.07
N TYR A 133 -7.30 -2.89 -6.82
CA TYR A 133 -8.59 -2.79 -7.50
C TYR A 133 -9.62 -2.04 -6.65
N ILE A 134 -9.78 -2.41 -5.38
CA ILE A 134 -10.75 -1.74 -4.49
C ILE A 134 -10.41 -0.27 -4.31
N VAL A 135 -9.13 0.07 -4.11
CA VAL A 135 -8.72 1.47 -3.97
C VAL A 135 -9.04 2.26 -5.25
N GLU A 136 -8.65 1.77 -6.42
CA GLU A 136 -8.85 2.48 -7.69
C GLU A 136 -10.34 2.69 -7.99
N VAL A 137 -11.11 1.61 -7.90
CA VAL A 137 -12.55 1.61 -8.16
C VAL A 137 -13.32 2.38 -7.09
N GLY A 138 -12.86 2.32 -5.83
CA GLY A 138 -13.40 3.10 -4.73
C GLY A 138 -13.17 4.60 -4.90
N MET A 139 -12.03 5.02 -5.44
CA MET A 139 -11.77 6.42 -5.79
C MET A 139 -12.73 6.93 -6.87
N ASN A 140 -13.02 6.11 -7.89
CA ASN A 140 -14.01 6.46 -8.92
C ASN A 140 -15.40 6.71 -8.29
N GLY A 141 -15.82 5.84 -7.36
CA GLY A 141 -17.06 6.01 -6.62
C GLY A 141 -17.09 7.28 -5.76
N ILE A 142 -15.98 7.58 -5.07
CA ILE A 142 -15.85 8.79 -4.25
C ILE A 142 -15.95 10.04 -5.11
N PHE A 143 -15.21 10.14 -6.22
CA PHE A 143 -15.30 11.31 -7.09
C PHE A 143 -16.68 11.46 -7.72
N ALA A 144 -17.33 10.36 -8.11
CA ALA A 144 -18.72 10.41 -8.59
C ALA A 144 -19.69 10.98 -7.53
N ILE A 145 -19.46 10.71 -6.24
CA ILE A 145 -20.24 11.31 -5.14
C ILE A 145 -19.93 12.80 -5.01
N ILE A 146 -18.64 13.16 -5.02
CA ILE A 146 -18.21 14.56 -4.90
C ILE A 146 -18.76 15.41 -6.04
N ASP A 147 -18.76 14.90 -7.27
CA ASP A 147 -19.32 15.58 -8.44
C ASP A 147 -20.82 15.81 -8.29
N LYS A 148 -21.57 14.79 -7.84
CA LYS A 148 -23.00 14.91 -7.52
C LYS A 148 -23.23 16.02 -6.49
N LEU A 149 -22.50 15.99 -5.37
CA LEU A 149 -22.65 16.99 -4.29
C LEU A 149 -22.25 18.40 -4.74
N SER A 150 -21.25 18.52 -5.62
CA SER A 150 -20.74 19.81 -6.11
C SER A 150 -21.66 20.45 -7.15
N ALA A 151 -22.21 19.66 -8.09
CA ALA A 151 -23.15 20.15 -9.11
C ALA A 151 -24.38 20.84 -8.48
N HIS A 152 -24.88 20.30 -7.37
CA HIS A 152 -26.00 20.90 -6.64
C HIS A 152 -25.67 22.22 -5.96
N ARG A 153 -24.44 22.42 -5.45
CA ARG A 153 -24.03 23.70 -4.85
C ARG A 153 -24.04 24.83 -5.86
N SER A 154 -23.56 24.57 -7.07
CA SER A 154 -23.61 25.53 -8.16
C SER A 154 -25.05 25.90 -8.50
N HIS A 155 -25.94 24.90 -8.61
CA HIS A 155 -27.36 25.14 -8.90
C HIS A 155 -28.09 25.93 -7.80
N ALA A 156 -27.87 25.60 -6.52
CA ALA A 156 -28.46 26.32 -5.40
C ALA A 156 -27.94 27.77 -5.27
N ALA A 157 -26.64 27.99 -5.52
CA ALA A 157 -26.04 29.33 -5.51
C ALA A 157 -26.55 30.20 -6.68
N ASP A 158 -26.81 29.60 -7.84
CA ASP A 158 -27.40 30.28 -8.99
C ASP A 158 -28.87 30.64 -8.74
N LEU A 159 -29.66 29.75 -8.11
CA LEU A 159 -31.04 30.05 -7.71
C LEU A 159 -31.11 31.19 -6.67
N GLU A 160 -30.25 31.19 -5.65
CA GLU A 160 -30.15 32.31 -4.70
C GLU A 160 -29.75 33.63 -5.37
N ARG A 161 -28.88 33.58 -6.40
CA ARG A 161 -28.50 34.77 -7.18
C ARG A 161 -29.66 35.29 -8.03
N VAL A 162 -30.51 34.40 -8.55
CA VAL A 162 -31.71 34.76 -9.30
C VAL A 162 -32.76 35.38 -8.36
N GLU A 163 -32.97 34.84 -7.16
CA GLU A 163 -33.87 35.41 -6.15
C GLU A 163 -33.38 36.75 -5.57
N LYS A 164 -32.06 36.92 -5.39
CA LYS A 164 -31.48 38.22 -4.99
C LYS A 164 -31.52 39.26 -6.12
N ARG A 165 -31.67 38.84 -7.38
CA ARG A 165 -31.91 39.75 -8.51
C ARG A 165 -33.37 40.17 -8.65
N SER A 166 -34.32 39.40 -8.10
CA SER A 166 -35.75 39.76 -8.05
C SER A 166 -36.14 40.58 -6.81
N THR A 167 -35.24 40.74 -5.84
CA THR A 167 -35.45 41.55 -4.63
C THR A 167 -34.39 42.67 -4.50
N VAL A 168 -34.71 43.85 -5.04
CA VAL A 168 -33.90 45.05 -4.80
C VAL A 168 -34.18 45.55 -3.38
N GLY A 169 -33.24 45.35 -2.45
CA GLY A 169 -33.31 45.99 -1.14
C GLY A 169 -32.38 45.44 -0.07
N SER A 170 -31.42 46.28 0.33
CA SER A 170 -30.58 46.22 1.54
C SER A 170 -29.28 45.41 1.51
N HIS A 171 -28.23 46.08 1.97
CA HIS A 171 -26.84 45.67 2.04
C HIS A 171 -26.58 44.72 3.22
N GLY A 172 -25.62 43.81 3.07
CA GLY A 172 -24.75 43.39 4.18
C GLY A 172 -24.48 41.89 4.33
N ARG A 173 -23.18 41.57 4.30
CA ARG A 173 -22.49 40.29 4.60
C ARG A 173 -22.59 39.16 3.56
N VAL A 174 -21.43 38.88 2.95
CA VAL A 174 -21.13 37.58 2.32
C VAL A 174 -21.29 36.52 3.40
N SER A 175 -22.37 35.74 3.31
CA SER A 175 -22.63 34.62 4.22
C SER A 175 -21.61 33.53 3.95
N ARG A 176 -20.94 33.07 5.01
CA ARG A 176 -20.31 31.75 5.03
C ARG A 176 -21.37 30.73 4.61
N SER A 177 -21.07 29.88 3.62
CA SER A 177 -21.99 28.84 3.15
C SER A 177 -22.46 27.99 4.35
N ARG A 178 -23.78 27.88 4.55
CA ARG A 178 -24.33 27.04 5.62
C ARG A 178 -23.97 25.57 5.37
N PRO A 179 -23.63 24.80 6.42
CA PRO A 179 -23.32 23.37 6.30
C PRO A 179 -24.55 22.56 5.89
N ILE A 180 -24.31 21.39 5.27
CA ILE A 180 -25.35 20.42 4.92
C ILE A 180 -25.77 19.71 6.22
N ASP A 181 -26.87 20.14 6.84
CA ASP A 181 -27.68 19.24 7.67
C ASP A 181 -28.14 18.10 6.75
N LYS A 182 -28.21 16.85 7.23
CA LYS A 182 -28.79 15.73 6.45
C LYS A 182 -30.18 16.05 5.87
N ARG A 183 -30.90 16.97 6.51
CA ARG A 183 -32.19 17.52 6.07
C ARG A 183 -32.09 18.55 4.91
N CYS A 184 -30.88 18.92 4.51
CA CYS A 184 -30.54 19.80 3.40
C CYS A 184 -29.81 19.08 2.25
N VAL A 185 -29.76 17.73 2.26
CA VAL A 185 -29.45 16.98 1.04
C VAL A 185 -30.56 17.31 0.03
N PRO A 186 -30.25 17.86 -1.16
CA PRO A 186 -31.27 18.26 -2.12
C PRO A 186 -32.20 17.09 -2.47
N ALA A 187 -33.49 17.37 -2.67
CA ALA A 187 -34.49 16.35 -3.08
C ALA A 187 -34.15 15.65 -4.42
N GLU A 188 -33.17 16.17 -5.16
CA GLU A 188 -32.66 15.67 -6.43
C GLU A 188 -31.27 15.01 -6.32
N ALA A 189 -30.56 15.20 -5.19
CA ALA A 189 -29.35 14.48 -4.82
C ALA A 189 -29.73 13.15 -4.16
N VAL A 190 -30.54 12.37 -4.87
CA VAL A 190 -31.13 11.14 -4.34
C VAL A 190 -30.11 10.01 -4.51
N PRO A 191 -29.93 9.15 -3.49
CA PRO A 191 -29.27 7.87 -3.68
C PRO A 191 -29.85 7.16 -4.91
N LEU A 192 -29.04 6.35 -5.61
CA LEU A 192 -29.49 5.64 -6.81
C LEU A 192 -30.77 4.84 -6.51
N PHE A 193 -30.77 4.05 -5.42
CA PHE A 193 -31.93 3.35 -4.84
C PHE A 193 -31.66 3.02 -3.35
N PRO A 194 -32.69 2.71 -2.52
CA PRO A 194 -32.49 2.18 -1.17
C PRO A 194 -31.80 0.79 -1.24
N ALA A 195 -30.76 0.51 -0.44
CA ALA A 195 -30.11 -0.81 -0.48
C ALA A 195 -31.03 -1.99 -0.04
N SER A 196 -32.21 -1.68 0.52
CA SER A 196 -33.25 -2.66 0.82
C SER A 196 -34.06 -3.13 -0.39
N THR A 197 -33.88 -2.56 -1.59
CA THR A 197 -34.64 -2.96 -2.80
C THR A 197 -34.12 -4.22 -3.51
N ASN A 198 -33.26 -5.02 -2.88
CA ASN A 198 -32.86 -6.33 -3.40
C ASN A 198 -34.04 -7.29 -3.64
N ALA A 199 -35.20 -7.04 -3.00
CA ALA A 199 -36.38 -7.88 -3.15
C ALA A 199 -37.02 -7.69 -4.55
N GLY A 200 -36.49 -8.40 -5.55
CA GLY A 200 -37.15 -8.62 -6.84
C GLY A 200 -36.39 -8.20 -8.10
N ASN A 201 -35.19 -7.62 -8.00
CA ASN A 201 -34.38 -7.31 -9.19
C ASN A 201 -33.35 -8.44 -9.46
N PRO A 202 -33.55 -9.30 -10.48
CA PRO A 202 -32.65 -10.41 -10.78
C PRO A 202 -31.25 -9.98 -11.25
N LYS A 203 -31.01 -8.68 -11.48
CA LYS A 203 -29.69 -8.14 -11.84
C LYS A 203 -28.78 -7.86 -10.63
N ILE A 204 -29.30 -7.89 -9.41
CA ILE A 204 -28.51 -7.66 -8.19
C ILE A 204 -28.03 -9.00 -7.65
N GLU A 205 -26.73 -9.27 -7.78
CA GLU A 205 -26.12 -10.54 -7.34
C GLU A 205 -25.66 -10.54 -5.87
N GLY A 206 -25.58 -9.37 -5.23
CA GLY A 206 -25.09 -9.22 -3.87
C GLY A 206 -26.02 -9.81 -2.81
N GLN A 207 -25.43 -10.30 -1.72
CA GLN A 207 -26.14 -10.92 -0.61
C GLN A 207 -25.55 -10.55 0.75
N LEU A 208 -26.29 -10.79 1.83
CA LEU A 208 -25.74 -10.69 3.18
C LEU A 208 -24.81 -11.87 3.45
N ARG A 209 -23.54 -11.58 3.77
CA ARG A 209 -22.52 -12.58 4.03
C ARG A 209 -22.13 -12.60 5.51
N PRO A 210 -22.01 -13.79 6.13
CA PRO A 210 -21.56 -13.88 7.51
C PRO A 210 -20.08 -13.54 7.62
N LEU A 211 -19.63 -13.20 8.83
CA LEU A 211 -18.21 -13.14 9.15
C LEU A 211 -17.55 -14.49 8.86
N MET A 212 -16.53 -14.51 7.98
CA MET A 212 -15.80 -15.74 7.66
C MET A 212 -14.88 -16.15 8.81
N ARG A 213 -15.12 -17.33 9.38
CA ARG A 213 -14.42 -17.90 10.54
C ARG A 213 -13.26 -18.77 10.10
N GLN A 214 -12.42 -19.18 11.05
CA GLN A 214 -11.32 -20.12 10.77
C GLN A 214 -11.82 -21.50 10.31
N ALA A 215 -13.03 -21.91 10.71
CA ALA A 215 -13.64 -23.15 10.23
C ALA A 215 -13.86 -23.13 8.70
N ASP A 216 -14.30 -22.00 8.15
CA ASP A 216 -14.52 -21.82 6.71
C ASP A 216 -13.20 -21.82 5.92
N ARG A 217 -12.10 -21.42 6.58
CA ARG A 217 -10.75 -21.33 6.00
C ARG A 217 -9.93 -22.61 6.13
N LYS A 218 -10.41 -23.59 6.90
CA LYS A 218 -9.64 -24.78 7.28
C LYS A 218 -9.10 -25.49 6.04
N ILE A 219 -7.80 -25.72 6.00
CA ILE A 219 -7.16 -26.55 4.98
C ILE A 219 -7.26 -28.01 5.41
N ASP A 220 -7.71 -28.87 4.49
CA ASP A 220 -7.54 -30.31 4.62
C ASP A 220 -6.55 -30.78 3.56
N TRP A 221 -5.30 -31.00 3.98
CA TRP A 221 -4.21 -31.37 3.10
C TRP A 221 -4.43 -32.71 2.39
N LEU A 222 -5.29 -33.59 2.92
CA LEU A 222 -5.57 -34.91 2.34
C LEU A 222 -6.65 -34.86 1.25
N THR A 223 -7.40 -33.77 1.12
CA THR A 223 -8.54 -33.67 0.19
C THR A 223 -8.57 -32.39 -0.63
N ASN A 224 -7.87 -31.34 -0.22
CA ASN A 224 -7.88 -30.05 -0.92
C ASN A 224 -6.78 -30.03 -1.99
N THR A 225 -7.17 -29.59 -3.20
CA THR A 225 -6.24 -29.30 -4.30
C THR A 225 -5.36 -28.11 -3.98
N SER A 226 -4.25 -27.99 -4.70
CA SER A 226 -3.34 -26.84 -4.62
C SER A 226 -4.07 -25.52 -4.86
N GLU A 227 -4.98 -25.48 -5.85
CA GLU A 227 -5.78 -24.29 -6.14
C GLU A 227 -6.68 -23.87 -4.98
N LEU A 228 -7.39 -24.82 -4.35
CA LEU A 228 -8.26 -24.51 -3.22
C LEU A 228 -7.46 -24.03 -2.00
N ILE A 229 -6.28 -24.64 -1.74
CA ILE A 229 -5.38 -24.24 -0.67
C ILE A 229 -4.89 -22.81 -0.89
N VAL A 230 -4.41 -22.51 -2.11
CA VAL A 230 -3.96 -21.16 -2.47
C VAL A 230 -5.10 -20.15 -2.32
N ARG A 231 -6.31 -20.45 -2.79
CA ARG A 231 -7.50 -19.58 -2.61
C ARG A 231 -7.82 -19.30 -1.15
N LYS A 232 -7.81 -20.33 -0.29
CA LYS A 232 -8.03 -20.18 1.16
C LYS A 232 -7.02 -19.24 1.78
N ILE A 233 -5.74 -19.40 1.44
CA ILE A 233 -4.68 -18.53 1.95
C ILE A 233 -4.80 -17.12 1.37
N HIS A 234 -5.03 -16.97 0.07
CA HIS A 234 -5.23 -15.68 -0.60
C HIS A 234 -6.40 -14.88 0.00
N ALA A 235 -7.54 -15.52 0.28
CA ALA A 235 -8.70 -14.89 0.93
C ALA A 235 -8.40 -14.38 2.35
N ALA A 236 -7.42 -14.99 3.03
CA ALA A 236 -7.00 -14.62 4.39
C ALA A 236 -5.69 -13.80 4.43
N ASP A 237 -5.08 -13.53 3.28
CA ASP A 237 -3.77 -12.90 3.21
C ASP A 237 -3.86 -11.40 3.54
N GLY A 238 -2.85 -10.88 4.25
CA GLY A 238 -2.92 -9.61 4.97
C GLY A 238 -3.46 -9.81 6.39
N PHE A 239 -4.67 -10.34 6.51
CA PHE A 239 -5.36 -10.68 7.76
C PHE A 239 -6.61 -11.51 7.44
N PRO A 240 -7.02 -12.52 8.22
CA PRO A 240 -6.42 -12.97 9.49
C PRO A 240 -5.33 -14.04 9.34
N GLY A 241 -5.09 -14.56 8.14
CA GLY A 241 -4.33 -15.79 7.91
C GLY A 241 -5.19 -17.04 8.08
N VAL A 242 -4.71 -18.16 7.54
CA VAL A 242 -5.37 -19.46 7.66
C VAL A 242 -4.73 -20.25 8.78
N ARG A 243 -5.52 -20.70 9.76
CA ARG A 243 -5.03 -21.56 10.84
C ARG A 243 -4.67 -22.93 10.28
N ASP A 244 -3.49 -23.40 10.66
CA ASP A 244 -3.05 -24.75 10.39
C ASP A 244 -2.11 -25.27 11.50
N GLN A 245 -1.88 -26.58 11.54
CA GLN A 245 -1.01 -27.23 12.51
C GLN A 245 0.19 -27.89 11.84
N ILE A 246 1.39 -27.59 12.36
CA ILE A 246 2.65 -28.21 11.95
C ILE A 246 3.36 -28.67 13.23
N ALA A 247 3.72 -29.96 13.31
CA ALA A 247 4.32 -30.56 14.50
C ALA A 247 3.57 -30.21 15.82
N ASN A 248 2.23 -30.33 15.80
CA ASN A 248 1.32 -30.03 16.92
C ASN A 248 1.35 -28.57 17.43
N ARG A 249 1.86 -27.63 16.64
CA ARG A 249 1.86 -26.19 16.96
C ARG A 249 0.93 -25.46 16.00
N ASP A 250 0.16 -24.50 16.51
CA ASP A 250 -0.76 -23.69 15.73
C ASP A 250 -0.04 -22.52 15.05
N TYR A 251 -0.25 -22.40 13.75
CA TYR A 251 0.23 -21.28 12.96
C TYR A 251 -0.88 -20.65 12.13
N LEU A 252 -0.65 -19.40 11.71
CA LEU A 252 -1.45 -18.72 10.68
C LEU A 252 -0.60 -18.59 9.42
N LEU A 253 -1.07 -19.11 8.30
CA LEU A 253 -0.37 -19.16 7.01
C LEU A 253 -0.68 -17.92 6.15
N PHE A 254 0.34 -17.44 5.42
CA PHE A 254 0.29 -16.29 4.50
C PHE A 254 1.23 -16.48 3.31
N GLY A 255 1.02 -15.72 2.23
CA GLY A 255 1.91 -15.64 1.09
C GLY A 255 2.03 -16.98 0.36
N ALA A 256 0.89 -17.50 -0.08
CA ALA A 256 0.83 -18.77 -0.80
C ALA A 256 1.14 -18.60 -2.30
N HIS A 257 1.98 -19.50 -2.83
CA HIS A 257 2.33 -19.57 -4.25
C HIS A 257 2.16 -21.00 -4.76
N PHE A 258 1.72 -21.13 -6.02
CA PHE A 258 1.70 -22.41 -6.72
C PHE A 258 3.12 -22.97 -6.92
N GLU A 259 3.20 -24.29 -7.08
CA GLU A 259 4.42 -25.01 -7.42
C GLU A 259 4.12 -26.05 -8.51
N ASP A 260 4.70 -25.85 -9.70
CA ASP A 260 4.48 -26.72 -10.87
C ASP A 260 5.56 -27.81 -11.03
N VAL A 261 6.70 -27.73 -10.34
CA VAL A 261 7.87 -28.60 -10.54
C VAL A 261 8.05 -29.59 -9.38
N LEU A 262 7.97 -29.12 -8.13
CA LEU A 262 8.18 -29.95 -6.95
C LEU A 262 6.91 -30.70 -6.55
N GLY A 263 7.10 -31.93 -6.05
CA GLY A 263 6.04 -32.65 -5.34
C GLY A 263 5.07 -33.45 -6.21
N ILE A 264 5.07 -33.33 -7.54
CA ILE A 264 4.16 -34.13 -8.40
C ILE A 264 4.44 -35.64 -8.26
N ASP A 265 5.71 -36.04 -8.39
CA ASP A 265 6.15 -37.45 -8.29
C ASP A 265 6.71 -37.83 -6.91
N SER A 266 6.47 -36.99 -5.89
CA SER A 266 7.00 -37.24 -4.55
C SER A 266 6.15 -38.28 -3.80
N PRO A 267 6.75 -39.33 -3.20
CA PRO A 267 6.02 -40.29 -2.37
C PRO A 267 5.62 -39.72 -1.00
N THR A 268 6.01 -38.48 -0.72
CA THR A 268 5.70 -37.76 0.52
C THR A 268 4.19 -37.58 0.70
N ARG A 269 3.73 -37.69 1.95
CA ARG A 269 2.31 -37.53 2.27
C ARG A 269 1.86 -36.07 2.10
N PRO A 270 0.64 -35.82 1.56
CA PRO A 270 0.09 -34.47 1.55
C PRO A 270 0.08 -33.82 2.93
N GLY A 271 0.51 -32.57 2.99
CA GLY A 271 0.72 -31.79 4.21
C GLY A 271 2.15 -31.80 4.74
N GLU A 272 3.02 -32.71 4.31
CA GLU A 272 4.43 -32.69 4.71
C GLU A 272 5.21 -31.59 3.97
N ILE A 273 6.27 -31.07 4.63
CA ILE A 273 7.17 -30.08 4.06
C ILE A 273 8.20 -30.82 3.19
N ILE A 274 8.30 -30.45 1.92
CA ILE A 274 9.15 -31.13 0.93
C ILE A 274 10.37 -30.30 0.51
N ALA A 275 10.35 -28.98 0.72
CA ALA A 275 11.47 -28.10 0.41
C ALA A 275 11.38 -26.77 1.19
N THR A 276 12.51 -26.07 1.29
CA THR A 276 12.58 -24.65 1.66
C THR A 276 13.13 -23.82 0.50
N ARG A 277 12.82 -22.52 0.48
CA ARG A 277 13.42 -21.55 -0.45
C ARG A 277 13.34 -20.16 0.13
N ASN A 278 14.48 -19.49 0.33
CA ASN A 278 14.53 -18.08 0.72
C ASN A 278 13.60 -17.74 1.91
N GLY A 279 13.49 -18.63 2.90
CA GLY A 279 12.64 -18.43 4.07
C GLY A 279 11.20 -18.97 3.95
N ALA A 280 10.78 -19.43 2.78
CA ALA A 280 9.51 -20.11 2.56
C ALA A 280 9.61 -21.63 2.75
N ILE A 281 8.47 -22.28 2.99
CA ILE A 281 8.32 -23.74 2.99
C ILE A 281 7.42 -24.18 1.84
N CYS A 282 7.75 -25.30 1.20
CA CYS A 282 6.90 -25.95 0.20
C CYS A 282 6.24 -27.18 0.83
N ARG A 283 4.92 -27.29 0.70
CA ARG A 283 4.14 -28.40 1.27
C ARG A 283 3.44 -29.20 0.19
N LYS A 284 3.53 -30.52 0.30
CA LYS A 284 2.87 -31.46 -0.61
C LYS A 284 1.35 -31.29 -0.54
N THR A 285 0.69 -31.32 -1.67
CA THR A 285 -0.77 -31.40 -1.80
C THR A 285 -1.15 -32.68 -2.54
N ILE A 286 -2.45 -32.95 -2.66
CA ILE A 286 -2.94 -34.15 -3.36
C ILE A 286 -2.59 -34.17 -4.86
N ASP A 287 -2.39 -33.00 -5.47
CA ASP A 287 -2.21 -32.80 -6.91
C ASP A 287 -0.89 -32.09 -7.28
N GLY A 288 -0.04 -31.77 -6.29
CA GLY A 288 1.23 -31.09 -6.51
C GLY A 288 1.87 -30.62 -5.20
N ALA A 289 2.16 -29.32 -5.11
CA ALA A 289 2.62 -28.67 -3.90
C ALA A 289 2.23 -27.18 -3.86
N VAL A 290 2.33 -26.58 -2.68
CA VAL A 290 2.09 -25.14 -2.46
C VAL A 290 3.19 -24.58 -1.56
N TRP A 291 3.76 -23.45 -1.96
CA TRP A 291 4.65 -22.67 -1.11
C TRP A 291 3.87 -21.79 -0.14
N VAL A 292 4.39 -21.66 1.08
CA VAL A 292 3.94 -20.70 2.09
C VAL A 292 5.16 -19.89 2.51
N SER A 293 5.17 -18.60 2.16
CA SER A 293 6.33 -17.74 2.43
C SER A 293 6.35 -17.19 3.85
N HIS A 294 5.18 -16.97 4.47
CA HIS A 294 5.09 -16.30 5.76
C HIS A 294 4.14 -16.99 6.74
N MET A 295 4.49 -16.94 8.02
CA MET A 295 3.68 -17.52 9.10
C MET A 295 3.61 -16.60 10.31
N LYS A 296 2.63 -16.84 11.18
CA LYS A 296 2.63 -16.38 12.58
C LYS A 296 2.48 -17.59 13.49
N GLN A 297 3.29 -17.67 14.54
CA GLN A 297 3.06 -18.64 15.60
C GLN A 297 2.14 -18.02 16.66
N ARG A 298 1.09 -18.73 17.04
CA ARG A 298 0.26 -18.34 18.17
C ARG A 298 0.85 -18.95 19.44
N ALA A 299 1.98 -18.41 19.90
CA ALA A 299 2.57 -18.77 21.18
C ALA A 299 2.06 -17.85 22.30
N ASP A 300 2.01 -18.36 23.52
CA ASP A 300 1.70 -17.59 24.72
C ASP A 300 2.84 -16.61 25.02
N GLY A 301 2.83 -15.44 24.36
CA GLY A 301 3.38 -14.21 24.96
C GLY A 301 4.58 -13.48 24.33
N ALA A 302 5.08 -13.76 23.11
CA ALA A 302 6.19 -12.92 22.59
C ALA A 302 6.15 -12.54 21.09
N ARG A 303 5.84 -13.45 20.16
CA ARG A 303 6.01 -13.18 18.70
C ARG A 303 4.74 -13.46 17.90
N PHE A 304 3.76 -12.57 17.98
CA PHE A 304 2.49 -12.68 17.23
C PHE A 304 2.40 -11.77 15.99
N PHE A 305 3.46 -11.74 15.20
CA PHE A 305 3.56 -10.99 13.95
C PHE A 305 4.18 -11.85 12.84
N LYS A 306 4.04 -11.40 11.58
CA LYS A 306 4.39 -12.22 10.42
C LYS A 306 5.90 -12.23 10.23
N LEU A 307 6.45 -13.41 9.97
CA LEU A 307 7.86 -13.64 9.66
C LEU A 307 7.95 -14.66 8.51
N PRO A 308 9.12 -14.78 7.85
CA PRO A 308 9.39 -15.88 6.94
C PRO A 308 9.06 -17.22 7.60
N ALA A 309 8.44 -18.13 6.87
CA ALA A 309 7.91 -19.39 7.40
C ALA A 309 8.99 -20.21 8.16
N THR A 310 10.20 -20.31 7.61
CA THR A 310 11.30 -21.05 8.25
C THR A 310 11.78 -20.41 9.55
N SER A 311 11.66 -19.08 9.70
CA SER A 311 12.08 -18.36 10.93
C SER A 311 11.10 -18.54 12.09
N VAL A 312 9.90 -19.05 11.82
CA VAL A 312 8.84 -19.28 12.81
C VAL A 312 8.77 -20.75 13.20
N LEU A 313 9.19 -21.63 12.28
CA LEU A 313 9.21 -23.06 12.53
C LEU A 313 10.37 -23.44 13.44
N PRO A 314 10.19 -24.44 14.31
CA PRO A 314 11.28 -25.00 15.11
C PRO A 314 12.30 -25.69 14.21
N ASP A 315 13.58 -25.63 14.57
CA ASP A 315 14.66 -26.25 13.80
C ASP A 315 14.40 -27.74 13.58
N GLU A 316 13.83 -28.45 14.57
CA GLU A 316 13.50 -29.88 14.48
C GLU A 316 12.52 -30.24 13.35
N VAL A 317 11.68 -29.29 12.91
CA VAL A 317 10.73 -29.48 11.80
C VAL A 317 11.41 -29.35 10.44
N LEU A 318 12.51 -28.61 10.38
CA LEU A 318 13.23 -28.33 9.13
C LEU A 318 14.44 -29.26 8.92
N VAL A 319 14.80 -30.08 9.91
CA VAL A 319 15.89 -31.07 9.78
C VAL A 319 15.60 -32.00 8.61
N GLY A 320 16.53 -32.07 7.65
CA GLY A 320 16.44 -32.94 6.48
C GLY A 320 15.56 -32.40 5.35
N VAL A 321 14.90 -31.24 5.52
CA VAL A 321 14.18 -30.57 4.44
C VAL A 321 15.19 -29.86 3.55
N PRO A 322 15.26 -30.16 2.24
CA PRO A 322 16.25 -29.55 1.35
C PRO A 322 15.88 -28.11 1.00
N GLU A 323 16.88 -27.22 0.92
CA GLU A 323 16.74 -25.95 0.22
C GLU A 323 16.70 -26.21 -1.29
N SER A 324 15.72 -25.64 -1.97
CA SER A 324 15.57 -25.69 -3.43
C SER A 324 15.89 -24.30 -4.00
N PRO A 325 17.16 -23.94 -4.22
CA PRO A 325 17.52 -22.60 -4.66
C PRO A 325 17.11 -22.34 -6.11
N ILE A 326 16.94 -21.06 -6.46
CA ILE A 326 16.83 -20.58 -7.85
C ILE A 326 17.97 -19.58 -8.14
N PRO A 327 18.41 -19.45 -9.40
CA PRO A 327 19.43 -18.46 -9.76
C PRO A 327 19.01 -17.03 -9.41
N ALA A 328 19.99 -16.15 -9.17
CA ALA A 328 19.76 -14.72 -8.89
C ALA A 328 18.98 -14.02 -10.02
N LEU A 329 19.25 -14.40 -11.28
CA LEU A 329 18.47 -14.00 -12.45
C LEU A 329 17.58 -15.16 -12.89
N PHE A 330 16.54 -15.47 -12.13
CA PHE A 330 15.60 -16.52 -12.50
C PHE A 330 14.76 -16.09 -13.72
N THR A 331 14.83 -16.86 -14.81
CA THR A 331 14.10 -16.60 -16.07
C THR A 331 12.98 -17.62 -16.35
N GLY A 332 12.70 -18.52 -15.40
CA GLY A 332 11.72 -19.59 -15.59
C GLY A 332 10.27 -19.10 -15.63
N THR A 333 9.46 -19.73 -16.49
CA THR A 333 8.03 -19.42 -16.68
C THR A 333 7.09 -20.27 -15.83
N CYS A 334 7.58 -21.34 -15.20
CA CYS A 334 6.79 -22.16 -14.29
C CYS A 334 6.30 -21.36 -13.07
N ARG A 335 5.14 -21.72 -12.54
CA ARG A 335 4.67 -21.18 -11.26
C ARG A 335 5.45 -21.85 -10.15
N THR A 336 6.12 -21.03 -9.37
CA THR A 336 6.93 -21.44 -8.23
C THR A 336 7.13 -20.23 -7.32
N PHE A 337 7.53 -20.43 -6.07
CA PHE A 337 7.88 -19.30 -5.20
C PHE A 337 9.20 -18.68 -5.67
N LYS A 338 9.13 -17.40 -6.04
CA LYS A 338 10.27 -16.58 -6.42
C LYS A 338 10.04 -15.16 -5.91
N GLU A 339 11.03 -14.60 -5.26
CA GLU A 339 11.01 -13.19 -4.87
C GLU A 339 11.69 -12.32 -5.93
N LEU A 340 12.65 -12.88 -6.67
CA LEU A 340 13.38 -12.21 -7.73
C LEU A 340 13.21 -12.97 -9.04
N TRP A 341 12.98 -12.25 -10.13
CA TRP A 341 13.04 -12.81 -11.48
C TRP A 341 13.48 -11.75 -12.48
N TYR A 342 13.98 -12.22 -13.61
CA TYR A 342 14.60 -11.38 -14.60
C TYR A 342 14.15 -11.78 -16.01
N ARG A 343 13.99 -10.79 -16.88
CA ARG A 343 13.64 -10.97 -18.29
C ARG A 343 14.46 -10.02 -19.14
N GLU A 344 14.88 -10.47 -20.32
CA GLU A 344 15.56 -9.64 -21.32
C GLU A 344 14.74 -9.58 -22.59
N GLU A 345 14.56 -8.39 -23.12
CA GLU A 345 13.89 -8.17 -24.39
C GLU A 345 14.35 -6.84 -24.99
N ASN A 346 14.66 -6.83 -26.29
CA ASN A 346 14.95 -5.60 -27.06
C ASN A 346 16.00 -4.67 -26.40
N ASP A 347 17.14 -5.24 -25.98
CA ASP A 347 18.23 -4.57 -25.25
C ASP A 347 17.86 -4.01 -23.87
N VAL A 348 16.72 -4.42 -23.31
CA VAL A 348 16.25 -4.04 -21.98
C VAL A 348 16.26 -5.25 -21.04
N GLY A 349 16.85 -5.08 -19.86
CA GLY A 349 16.69 -6.01 -18.74
C GLY A 349 15.57 -5.54 -17.81
N TYR A 350 14.70 -6.45 -17.40
CA TYR A 350 13.61 -6.20 -16.45
C TYR A 350 13.86 -7.03 -15.20
N LEU A 351 14.26 -6.38 -14.11
CA LEU A 351 14.49 -7.01 -12.82
C LEU A 351 13.28 -6.74 -11.91
N HIS A 352 12.58 -7.80 -11.55
CA HIS A 352 11.47 -7.74 -10.62
C HIS A 352 11.91 -8.23 -9.24
N PHE A 353 11.36 -7.61 -8.20
CA PHE A 353 11.61 -7.99 -6.81
C PHE A 353 10.32 -7.87 -5.98
N GLU A 354 9.68 -9.00 -5.73
CA GLU A 354 8.44 -9.09 -4.98
C GLU A 354 8.69 -9.58 -3.56
N PHE A 355 9.12 -8.65 -2.71
CA PHE A 355 9.21 -8.88 -1.27
C PHE A 355 7.85 -8.69 -0.61
N TYR A 356 7.49 -9.59 0.31
CA TYR A 356 6.18 -9.60 0.95
C TYR A 356 5.92 -8.30 1.74
N ASN A 357 4.82 -7.61 1.44
CA ASN A 357 4.51 -6.23 1.90
C ASN A 357 5.57 -5.17 1.54
N GLY A 358 6.44 -5.42 0.57
CA GLY A 358 7.53 -4.51 0.18
C GLY A 358 8.61 -4.32 1.25
N ALA A 359 8.59 -5.10 2.33
CA ALA A 359 9.59 -5.02 3.39
C ALA A 359 10.84 -5.81 2.98
N MET A 360 12.02 -5.21 3.09
CA MET A 360 13.28 -5.77 2.58
C MET A 360 14.20 -6.17 3.73
N SER A 361 14.33 -7.46 4.02
CA SER A 361 15.26 -7.97 5.05
C SER A 361 16.71 -7.81 4.60
N THR A 362 17.65 -7.96 5.52
CA THR A 362 19.09 -7.96 5.20
C THR A 362 19.41 -8.94 4.07
N GLU A 363 18.92 -10.18 4.15
CA GLU A 363 19.17 -11.23 3.16
C GLU A 363 18.46 -10.97 1.83
N GLN A 364 17.24 -10.40 1.87
CA GLN A 364 16.54 -9.98 0.65
C GLN A 364 17.29 -8.88 -0.10
N CYS A 365 17.85 -7.91 0.64
CA CYS A 365 18.67 -6.84 0.06
C CYS A 365 19.95 -7.39 -0.56
N GLN A 366 20.65 -8.30 0.13
CA GLN A 366 21.84 -8.97 -0.41
C GLN A 366 21.54 -9.77 -1.68
N ARG A 367 20.40 -10.49 -1.73
CA ARG A 367 19.96 -11.18 -2.95
C ARG A 367 19.64 -10.20 -4.08
N LEU A 368 18.99 -9.09 -3.77
CA LEU A 368 18.69 -8.06 -4.76
C LEU A 368 19.97 -7.42 -5.30
N GLU A 369 20.91 -7.03 -4.44
CA GLU A 369 22.22 -6.52 -4.84
C GLU A 369 22.93 -7.51 -5.76
N ALA A 370 23.00 -8.78 -5.39
CA ALA A 370 23.59 -9.83 -6.21
C ALA A 370 22.89 -9.95 -7.59
N ALA A 371 21.57 -9.83 -7.65
CA ALA A 371 20.82 -9.82 -8.89
C ALA A 371 21.12 -8.57 -9.74
N ILE A 372 21.29 -7.39 -9.14
CA ILE A 372 21.69 -6.17 -9.84
C ILE A 372 23.09 -6.31 -10.43
N LEU A 373 24.03 -6.83 -9.65
CA LEU A 373 25.41 -7.09 -10.11
C LEU A 373 25.44 -8.15 -11.22
N ALA A 374 24.60 -9.16 -11.16
CA ALA A 374 24.44 -10.15 -12.23
C ALA A 374 23.81 -9.53 -13.48
N ALA A 375 22.75 -8.72 -13.34
CA ALA A 375 22.12 -7.99 -14.43
C ALA A 375 23.11 -7.02 -15.10
N ARG A 376 24.03 -6.43 -14.32
CA ARG A 376 25.13 -5.61 -14.84
C ARG A 376 26.06 -6.38 -15.80
N GLN A 377 26.21 -7.69 -15.67
CA GLN A 377 27.02 -8.47 -16.61
C GLN A 377 26.30 -8.80 -17.92
N ARG A 378 25.04 -8.40 -18.07
CA ARG A 378 24.22 -8.65 -19.24
C ARG A 378 24.35 -7.55 -20.29
N PRO A 379 24.24 -7.87 -21.60
CA PRO A 379 24.42 -6.92 -22.69
C PRO A 379 23.16 -6.07 -22.92
N THR A 380 22.67 -5.37 -21.90
CA THR A 380 21.47 -4.52 -21.98
C THR A 380 21.82 -3.03 -21.90
N LYS A 381 21.11 -2.22 -22.69
CA LYS A 381 21.21 -0.76 -22.71
C LYS A 381 20.34 -0.09 -21.65
N VAL A 382 19.27 -0.76 -21.20
CA VAL A 382 18.41 -0.25 -20.14
C VAL A 382 18.18 -1.35 -19.11
N LEU A 383 18.20 -1.00 -17.83
CA LEU A 383 17.77 -1.89 -16.74
C LEU A 383 16.58 -1.27 -16.01
N VAL A 384 15.46 -1.99 -15.96
CA VAL A 384 14.23 -1.57 -15.30
C VAL A 384 14.05 -2.32 -13.98
N PHE A 385 13.85 -1.57 -12.91
CA PHE A 385 13.52 -2.03 -11.56
C PHE A 385 12.01 -2.02 -11.38
N MET A 386 11.39 -3.18 -11.51
CA MET A 386 9.93 -3.32 -11.57
C MET A 386 9.26 -3.35 -10.18
N GLY A 387 10.02 -3.64 -9.12
CA GLY A 387 9.47 -3.81 -7.78
C GLY A 387 8.49 -4.98 -7.68
N GLY A 388 7.66 -4.96 -6.63
CA GLY A 388 6.61 -5.94 -6.39
C GLY A 388 5.21 -5.44 -6.76
N MET A 389 4.28 -6.38 -6.96
CA MET A 389 2.90 -6.07 -7.37
C MET A 389 2.08 -5.38 -6.26
N ASN A 390 2.36 -5.69 -5.00
CA ASN A 390 1.66 -5.09 -3.84
C ASN A 390 2.27 -3.74 -3.42
N PHE A 391 3.59 -3.63 -3.55
CA PHE A 391 4.39 -2.48 -3.19
C PHE A 391 5.66 -2.52 -4.03
N TRP A 392 6.11 -1.36 -4.49
CA TRP A 392 7.44 -1.29 -5.10
C TRP A 392 8.51 -1.56 -4.04
N SER A 393 8.48 -0.82 -2.92
CA SER A 393 9.25 -1.13 -1.69
C SER A 393 8.77 -0.26 -0.53
N ASN A 394 8.91 -0.73 0.71
CA ASN A 394 8.69 0.00 1.95
C ASN A 394 9.98 0.16 2.79
N GLY A 395 11.14 -0.22 2.25
CA GLY A 395 12.43 -0.16 2.95
C GLY A 395 12.65 -1.32 3.94
N ILE A 396 13.33 -1.04 5.06
CA ILE A 396 13.77 -2.04 6.05
C ILE A 396 12.66 -2.96 6.56
N HIS A 397 13.01 -4.21 6.87
CA HIS A 397 12.05 -5.22 7.30
C HIS A 397 11.83 -5.21 8.81
N LEU A 398 11.01 -4.27 9.28
CA LEU A 398 10.73 -4.04 10.70
C LEU A 398 10.33 -5.30 11.49
N ASN A 399 9.60 -6.26 10.90
CA ASN A 399 9.25 -7.50 11.59
C ASN A 399 10.46 -8.41 11.83
N VAL A 400 11.37 -8.54 10.85
CA VAL A 400 12.58 -9.38 10.99
C VAL A 400 13.52 -8.73 12.00
N ILE A 401 13.66 -7.40 11.94
CA ILE A 401 14.37 -6.59 12.93
C ILE A 401 13.81 -6.83 14.34
N GLU A 402 12.49 -6.72 14.54
CA GLU A 402 11.87 -6.93 15.86
C GLU A 402 12.00 -8.38 16.36
N ALA A 403 12.09 -9.36 15.45
CA ALA A 403 12.33 -10.75 15.81
C ALA A 403 13.80 -11.10 16.05
N ALA A 404 14.74 -10.22 15.69
CA ALA A 404 16.16 -10.47 15.92
C ALA A 404 16.47 -10.51 17.42
N ARG A 405 17.54 -11.22 17.78
CA ARG A 405 18.05 -11.22 19.18
C ARG A 405 18.52 -9.83 19.60
N ASP A 406 19.11 -9.11 18.66
CA ASP A 406 19.52 -7.71 18.80
C ASP A 406 18.89 -6.90 17.65
N PRO A 407 17.73 -6.26 17.90
CA PRO A 407 17.07 -5.44 16.90
C PRO A 407 17.88 -4.21 16.46
N ALA A 408 18.75 -3.65 17.31
CA ALA A 408 19.58 -2.52 16.91
C ALA A 408 20.63 -2.96 15.87
N LEU A 409 21.32 -4.06 16.16
CA LEU A 409 22.28 -4.65 15.23
C LEU A 409 21.62 -5.11 13.93
N GLU A 410 20.44 -5.73 13.99
CA GLU A 410 19.72 -6.12 12.78
C GLU A 410 19.25 -4.90 11.96
N SER A 411 18.82 -3.81 12.62
CA SER A 411 18.51 -2.56 11.93
C SER A 411 19.72 -2.02 11.17
N TRP A 412 20.90 -2.06 11.79
CA TRP A 412 22.15 -1.62 11.18
C TRP A 412 22.58 -2.47 9.98
N LYS A 413 22.48 -3.79 10.10
CA LYS A 413 22.74 -4.70 8.98
C LYS A 413 21.77 -4.45 7.83
N ASN A 414 20.49 -4.31 8.15
CA ASN A 414 19.45 -4.15 7.14
C ASN A 414 19.61 -2.83 6.39
N ILE A 415 19.88 -1.71 7.07
CA ILE A 415 20.04 -0.41 6.39
C ILE A 415 21.32 -0.38 5.54
N ASN A 416 22.42 -0.99 6.00
CA ASN A 416 23.63 -1.12 5.19
C ASN A 416 23.38 -1.95 3.93
N ALA A 417 22.62 -3.04 4.05
CA ALA A 417 22.28 -3.86 2.89
C ALA A 417 21.38 -3.13 1.89
N ILE A 418 20.46 -2.26 2.34
CA ILE A 418 19.70 -1.38 1.43
C ILE A 418 20.61 -0.34 0.79
N ASP A 419 21.54 0.27 1.52
CA ASP A 419 22.55 1.17 0.96
C ASP A 419 23.41 0.47 -0.11
N ASP A 420 23.73 -0.81 0.07
CA ASP A 420 24.48 -1.57 -0.93
C ASP A 420 23.66 -1.75 -2.23
N VAL A 421 22.34 -2.00 -2.12
CA VAL A 421 21.42 -1.99 -3.26
C VAL A 421 21.36 -0.61 -3.92
N ALA A 422 21.18 0.45 -3.14
CA ALA A 422 21.13 1.82 -3.65
C ALA A 422 22.44 2.21 -4.35
N LEU A 423 23.59 1.83 -3.80
CA LEU A 423 24.89 2.05 -4.41
C LEU A 423 25.03 1.27 -5.72
N ALA A 424 24.60 0.00 -5.75
CA ALA A 424 24.61 -0.80 -6.97
C ALA A 424 23.75 -0.14 -8.07
N MET A 425 22.60 0.44 -7.73
CA MET A 425 21.76 1.20 -8.66
C MET A 425 22.44 2.49 -9.15
N LEU A 426 22.95 3.31 -8.23
CA LEU A 426 23.58 4.61 -8.52
C LEU A 426 24.86 4.48 -9.36
N THR A 427 25.53 3.33 -9.30
CA THR A 427 26.82 3.09 -9.96
C THR A 427 26.70 2.31 -11.29
N LEU A 428 25.49 2.02 -11.75
CA LEU A 428 25.22 1.52 -13.11
C LEU A 428 25.47 2.63 -14.15
N GLN A 429 26.72 2.89 -14.47
CA GLN A 429 27.12 3.97 -15.38
C GLN A 429 27.27 3.53 -16.85
N ASP A 430 27.11 2.25 -17.13
CA ASP A 430 27.23 1.65 -18.47
C ASP A 430 25.88 1.55 -19.22
N ARG A 431 24.78 1.83 -18.52
CA ARG A 431 23.40 1.77 -19.03
C ARG A 431 22.50 2.81 -18.38
N LEU A 432 21.33 3.04 -18.97
CA LEU A 432 20.29 3.84 -18.32
C LEU A 432 19.42 2.97 -17.40
N THR A 433 18.92 3.54 -16.31
CA THR A 433 18.09 2.83 -15.32
C THR A 433 16.71 3.47 -15.15
N ILE A 434 15.70 2.63 -14.97
CA ILE A 434 14.32 3.06 -14.74
C ILE A 434 13.78 2.38 -13.48
N SER A 435 13.26 3.14 -12.52
CA SER A 435 12.38 2.60 -11.48
C SER A 435 10.93 2.70 -11.94
N ALA A 436 10.31 1.54 -12.19
CA ALA A 436 8.93 1.44 -12.64
C ALA A 436 8.00 1.13 -11.47
N MET A 437 7.37 2.15 -10.91
CA MET A 437 6.56 2.07 -9.70
C MET A 437 5.09 1.89 -10.05
N GLY A 438 4.65 0.64 -10.21
CA GLY A 438 3.24 0.29 -10.43
C GLY A 438 2.40 0.24 -9.15
N ALA A 439 3.06 0.21 -8.00
CA ALA A 439 2.49 0.06 -6.67
C ALA A 439 3.12 1.04 -5.67
N ASN A 440 2.46 1.23 -4.52
CA ASN A 440 2.89 2.17 -3.49
C ASN A 440 4.30 1.91 -2.99
N ALA A 441 4.94 2.98 -2.52
CA ALA A 441 6.22 2.90 -1.82
C ALA A 441 6.26 3.82 -0.60
N GLY A 442 7.09 3.47 0.37
CA GLY A 442 7.24 4.23 1.61
C GLY A 442 8.67 4.23 2.13
N ALA A 443 9.02 5.28 2.88
CA ALA A 443 10.31 5.46 3.53
C ALA A 443 11.48 5.15 2.55
N GLY A 444 12.33 4.19 2.91
CA GLY A 444 13.47 3.72 2.13
C GLY A 444 13.11 3.27 0.72
N GLY A 445 11.92 2.71 0.53
CA GLY A 445 11.46 2.32 -0.79
C GLY A 445 11.23 3.50 -1.74
N VAL A 446 10.81 4.66 -1.24
CA VAL A 446 10.72 5.85 -2.11
C VAL A 446 12.13 6.31 -2.49
N MET A 447 13.03 6.44 -1.51
CA MET A 447 14.37 6.97 -1.75
C MET A 447 15.22 6.06 -2.63
N LEU A 448 15.07 4.74 -2.48
CA LEU A 448 15.71 3.75 -3.32
C LEU A 448 15.28 3.88 -4.79
N ALA A 449 14.00 4.17 -5.07
CA ALA A 449 13.54 4.39 -6.45
C ALA A 449 14.24 5.60 -7.09
N LEU A 450 14.52 6.64 -6.30
CA LEU A 450 15.18 7.87 -6.77
C LEU A 450 16.66 7.67 -7.13
N ALA A 451 17.24 6.50 -6.84
CA ALA A 451 18.58 6.10 -7.30
C ALA A 451 18.65 5.82 -8.81
N SER A 452 17.51 5.64 -9.48
CA SER A 452 17.46 5.44 -10.94
C SER A 452 17.53 6.74 -11.71
N ASP A 453 17.94 6.68 -12.99
CA ASP A 453 17.96 7.84 -13.88
C ASP A 453 16.56 8.37 -14.13
N ARG A 454 15.60 7.45 -14.38
CA ARG A 454 14.19 7.77 -14.55
C ARG A 454 13.34 7.03 -13.52
N VAL A 455 12.28 7.70 -13.06
CA VAL A 455 11.27 7.14 -12.18
C VAL A 455 9.92 7.33 -12.85
N ILE A 456 9.23 6.23 -13.11
CA ILE A 456 7.92 6.20 -13.77
C ILE A 456 6.89 5.66 -12.77
N LEU A 457 5.82 6.40 -12.53
CA LEU A 457 4.73 6.00 -11.63
C LEU A 457 3.47 5.66 -12.40
N ARG A 458 2.71 4.67 -11.93
CA ARG A 458 1.29 4.58 -12.28
C ARG A 458 0.52 5.68 -11.54
N ASN A 459 -0.47 6.31 -12.19
CA ASN A 459 -1.25 7.42 -11.62
C ASN A 459 -1.83 7.13 -10.22
N GLY A 460 -2.21 5.87 -9.97
CA GLY A 460 -2.82 5.49 -8.70
C GLY A 460 -1.88 5.26 -7.51
N VAL A 461 -0.58 5.48 -7.69
CA VAL A 461 0.46 5.26 -6.66
C VAL A 461 0.46 6.38 -5.63
N VAL A 462 0.59 5.98 -4.36
CA VAL A 462 0.85 6.88 -3.23
C VAL A 462 2.25 6.63 -2.68
N LEU A 463 3.02 7.71 -2.49
CA LEU A 463 4.36 7.70 -1.93
C LEU A 463 4.35 8.26 -0.50
N ASN A 464 5.11 7.65 0.40
CA ASN A 464 5.40 8.20 1.73
C ASN A 464 6.91 8.51 1.84
N PRO A 465 7.40 9.65 1.33
CA PRO A 465 8.84 9.96 1.20
C PRO A 465 9.46 10.45 2.53
N HIS A 466 9.23 9.73 3.63
CA HIS A 466 9.67 10.18 4.96
C HIS A 466 9.92 9.04 5.94
N TYR A 467 10.79 9.31 6.93
CA TYR A 467 11.22 8.35 7.96
C TYR A 467 10.91 8.82 9.38
N LYS A 468 10.73 10.14 9.56
CA LYS A 468 10.66 10.79 10.87
C LYS A 468 9.51 10.28 11.74
N SER A 469 8.41 9.83 11.14
CA SER A 469 7.31 9.16 11.89
C SER A 469 7.70 7.82 12.52
N MET A 470 8.81 7.22 12.10
CA MET A 470 9.42 6.01 12.66
C MET A 470 10.63 6.34 13.54
N GLY A 471 10.89 7.62 13.85
CA GLY A 471 12.08 8.02 14.63
C GLY A 471 13.40 7.83 13.89
N LEU A 472 13.37 7.81 12.55
CA LEU A 472 14.55 7.56 11.71
C LEU A 472 14.88 8.78 10.86
N HIS A 473 16.17 8.93 10.53
CA HIS A 473 16.67 9.89 9.55
C HIS A 473 16.44 9.40 8.10
N GLY A 474 16.61 8.09 7.87
CA GLY A 474 16.68 7.48 6.54
C GLY A 474 18.11 7.39 6.02
N SER A 475 18.40 6.37 5.20
CA SER A 475 19.73 6.16 4.61
C SER A 475 19.57 5.34 3.36
N GLU A 476 19.65 5.96 2.20
CA GLU A 476 19.54 5.32 0.89
C GLU A 476 20.19 6.24 -0.16
N TYR A 477 21.22 6.99 0.26
CA TYR A 477 21.77 8.15 -0.44
C TYR A 477 20.70 9.21 -0.74
N TRP A 478 19.67 9.30 0.11
CA TRP A 478 18.55 10.20 -0.13
C TRP A 478 18.96 11.67 -0.05
N THR A 479 19.96 12.00 0.78
CA THR A 479 20.53 13.36 0.86
C THR A 479 21.35 13.73 -0.39
N TYR A 480 21.67 12.75 -1.23
CA TYR A 480 22.17 12.93 -2.59
C TYR A 480 21.04 12.98 -3.63
N SER A 481 20.17 11.96 -3.69
CA SER A 481 19.21 11.76 -4.79
C SER A 481 17.97 12.66 -4.71
N LEU A 482 17.35 12.81 -3.53
CA LEU A 482 16.10 13.56 -3.39
C LEU A 482 16.31 15.08 -3.63
N PRO A 483 17.27 15.77 -2.99
CA PRO A 483 17.51 17.19 -3.24
C PRO A 483 17.87 17.53 -4.68
N LYS A 484 18.41 16.58 -5.45
CA LYS A 484 18.70 16.78 -6.88
C LYS A 484 17.46 16.82 -7.75
N ARG A 485 16.42 16.11 -7.33
CA ARG A 485 15.14 16.03 -8.04
C ARG A 485 14.22 17.20 -7.67
N VAL A 486 14.05 17.44 -6.37
CA VAL A 486 13.04 18.40 -5.87
C VAL A 486 13.62 19.69 -5.28
N GLY A 487 14.94 19.81 -5.20
CA GLY A 487 15.61 20.90 -4.45
C GLY A 487 15.68 20.63 -2.94
N ARG A 488 16.59 21.33 -2.25
CA ARG A 488 16.86 21.11 -0.82
C ARG A 488 15.67 21.46 0.08
N GLU A 489 15.04 22.60 -0.16
CA GLU A 489 13.92 23.08 0.66
C GLU A 489 12.75 22.10 0.62
N LYS A 490 12.34 21.69 -0.58
CA LYS A 490 11.26 20.71 -0.75
C LYS A 490 11.64 19.34 -0.17
N ALA A 491 12.89 18.89 -0.32
CA ALA A 491 13.35 17.65 0.30
C ALA A 491 13.22 17.70 1.83
N THR A 492 13.60 18.81 2.45
CA THR A 492 13.44 19.05 3.90
C THR A 492 11.97 19.12 4.31
N GLU A 493 11.12 19.77 3.52
CA GLU A 493 9.67 19.85 3.76
C GLU A 493 9.03 18.46 3.76
N LEU A 494 9.24 17.67 2.70
CA LEU A 494 8.68 16.32 2.53
C LEU A 494 9.06 15.40 3.69
N THR A 495 10.36 15.39 4.04
CA THR A 495 10.89 14.52 5.09
C THR A 495 10.48 14.95 6.51
N ASN A 496 10.13 16.22 6.71
CA ASN A 496 9.66 16.73 8.01
C ASN A 496 8.15 16.68 8.19
N ASN A 497 7.36 17.04 7.17
CA ASN A 497 5.89 17.10 7.26
C ASN A 497 5.27 15.71 7.42
N CYS A 498 5.94 14.67 6.90
CA CYS A 498 5.52 13.28 7.02
C CYS A 498 4.09 13.02 6.51
N LEU A 499 3.74 13.66 5.39
CA LEU A 499 2.48 13.46 4.68
C LEU A 499 2.72 12.56 3.45
N PRO A 500 1.76 11.69 3.11
CA PRO A 500 1.77 11.02 1.82
C PRO A 500 1.60 12.02 0.67
N ILE A 501 2.10 11.68 -0.51
CA ILE A 501 1.87 12.41 -1.76
C ILE A 501 1.36 11.44 -2.84
N ASN A 502 0.51 11.92 -3.74
CA ASN A 502 0.08 11.15 -4.91
C ASN A 502 1.07 11.30 -6.08
N ALA A 503 0.86 10.51 -7.14
CA ALA A 503 1.69 10.54 -8.34
C ALA A 503 1.74 11.93 -9.00
N LYS A 504 0.60 12.63 -9.06
CA LYS A 504 0.50 13.97 -9.67
C LYS A 504 1.39 14.99 -8.98
N ILE A 505 1.27 15.13 -7.67
CA ILE A 505 2.13 16.01 -6.86
C ILE A 505 3.61 15.60 -6.99
N ALA A 506 3.92 14.29 -7.01
CA ALA A 506 5.29 13.82 -7.18
C ALA A 506 5.90 14.27 -8.52
N ALA A 507 5.13 14.29 -9.61
CA ALA A 507 5.61 14.79 -10.90
C ALA A 507 5.73 16.31 -10.92
N GLU A 508 4.74 17.03 -10.37
CA GLU A 508 4.72 18.50 -10.34
C GLU A 508 5.93 19.08 -9.60
N ILE A 509 6.37 18.44 -8.51
CA ILE A 509 7.56 18.86 -7.76
C ILE A 509 8.88 18.35 -8.35
N GLY A 510 8.84 17.62 -9.48
CA GLY A 510 10.02 17.06 -10.14
C GLY A 510 10.63 15.83 -9.44
N MET A 511 9.91 15.18 -8.52
CA MET A 511 10.39 13.97 -7.86
C MET A 511 10.48 12.79 -8.85
N VAL A 512 9.56 12.72 -9.80
CA VAL A 512 9.45 11.61 -10.76
C VAL A 512 9.39 12.14 -12.19
N ASP A 513 9.77 11.31 -13.16
CA ASP A 513 10.00 11.71 -14.54
C ASP A 513 8.76 11.53 -15.43
N ALA A 514 7.86 10.60 -15.08
CA ALA A 514 6.62 10.37 -15.80
C ALA A 514 5.53 9.74 -14.93
N ILE A 515 4.28 10.03 -15.28
CA ILE A 515 3.09 9.33 -14.78
C ILE A 515 2.44 8.59 -15.94
N VAL A 516 2.06 7.35 -15.70
CA VAL A 516 1.27 6.52 -16.62
C VAL A 516 -0.14 6.39 -16.07
N SER A 517 -1.10 6.95 -16.79
CA SER A 517 -2.52 6.77 -16.53
C SER A 517 -3.01 5.55 -17.30
N CYS A 518 -3.03 4.39 -16.63
CA CYS A 518 -3.43 3.13 -17.21
C CYS A 518 -4.05 2.20 -16.16
N ASP A 519 -4.70 1.15 -16.63
CA ASP A 519 -5.08 0.04 -15.76
C ASP A 519 -3.83 -0.71 -15.27
N VAL A 520 -3.97 -1.39 -14.14
CA VAL A 520 -2.84 -2.06 -13.49
C VAL A 520 -2.22 -3.13 -14.39
N SER A 521 -3.04 -3.84 -15.18
CA SER A 521 -2.59 -4.86 -16.12
C SER A 521 -1.80 -4.30 -17.31
N GLU A 522 -1.92 -3.01 -17.61
CA GLU A 522 -1.29 -2.37 -18.77
C GLU A 522 0.06 -1.73 -18.42
N PHE A 523 0.30 -1.46 -17.13
CA PHE A 523 1.44 -0.68 -16.67
C PHE A 523 2.78 -1.27 -17.12
N GLU A 524 2.97 -2.59 -16.97
CA GLU A 524 4.23 -3.24 -17.37
C GLU A 524 4.48 -3.13 -18.87
N ALA A 525 3.44 -3.27 -19.70
CA ALA A 525 3.56 -3.17 -21.16
C ALA A 525 3.93 -1.75 -21.60
N ILE A 526 3.34 -0.72 -20.97
CA ILE A 526 3.65 0.69 -21.28
C ILE A 526 5.08 1.04 -20.83
N VAL A 527 5.51 0.56 -19.67
CA VAL A 527 6.89 0.71 -19.19
C VAL A 527 7.87 0.01 -20.13
N ALA A 528 7.56 -1.21 -20.57
CA ALA A 528 8.39 -1.94 -21.52
C ALA A 528 8.54 -1.17 -22.84
N ALA A 529 7.43 -0.71 -23.44
CA ALA A 529 7.47 0.11 -24.64
C ALA A 529 8.33 1.38 -24.47
N SER A 530 8.22 2.04 -23.31
CA SER A 530 9.01 3.24 -22.98
C SER A 530 10.50 2.93 -22.80
N ALA A 531 10.84 1.83 -22.13
CA ALA A 531 12.21 1.40 -21.89
C ALA A 531 12.90 0.97 -23.19
N GLU A 532 12.18 0.27 -24.06
CA GLU A 532 12.69 -0.13 -25.37
C GLU A 532 12.86 1.06 -26.32
N ALA A 533 11.92 2.01 -26.29
CA ALA A 533 12.07 3.26 -27.04
C ALA A 533 13.32 4.03 -26.57
N LEU A 534 13.59 4.05 -25.26
CA LEU A 534 14.82 4.63 -24.72
C LEU A 534 16.07 3.88 -25.18
N ALA A 535 16.03 2.54 -25.18
CA ALA A 535 17.14 1.72 -25.66
C ALA A 535 17.44 1.94 -27.15
N ARG A 536 16.40 2.18 -27.97
CA ARG A 536 16.51 2.43 -29.42
C ARG A 536 16.69 3.92 -29.80
N SER A 537 16.69 4.84 -28.84
CA SER A 537 16.82 6.27 -29.10
C SER A 537 18.14 6.59 -29.82
N GLU A 538 18.09 7.45 -30.83
CA GLU A 538 19.26 7.99 -31.53
C GLU A 538 20.18 8.74 -30.55
N ASP A 539 19.60 9.40 -29.55
CA ASP A 539 20.32 10.18 -28.53
C ASP A 539 20.83 9.32 -27.36
N TYR A 540 20.64 7.99 -27.38
CA TYR A 540 21.00 7.13 -26.25
C TYR A 540 22.46 7.30 -25.81
N ALA A 541 23.39 7.38 -26.77
CA ALA A 541 24.81 7.53 -26.48
C ALA A 541 25.12 8.87 -25.78
N GLU A 542 24.44 9.95 -26.19
CA GLU A 542 24.57 11.27 -25.55
C GLU A 542 24.00 11.24 -24.13
N LEU A 543 22.82 10.64 -23.94
CA LEU A 543 22.19 10.50 -22.62
C LEU A 543 23.09 9.73 -21.65
N LEU A 544 23.71 8.64 -22.11
CA LEU A 544 24.64 7.85 -21.32
C LEU A 544 25.92 8.63 -20.98
N ALA A 545 26.51 9.32 -21.96
CA ALA A 545 27.68 10.17 -21.73
C ALA A 545 27.39 11.30 -20.72
N LYS A 546 26.20 11.92 -20.82
CA LYS A 546 25.73 12.94 -19.87
C LYS A 546 25.59 12.37 -18.46
N LYS A 547 25.03 11.17 -18.30
CA LYS A 547 24.93 10.46 -17.03
C LYS A 547 26.32 10.24 -16.41
N GLN A 548 27.25 9.70 -17.19
CA GLN A 548 28.62 9.43 -16.75
C GLN A 548 29.35 10.72 -16.32
N ALA A 549 29.29 11.76 -17.15
CA ALA A 549 29.90 13.05 -16.85
C ALA A 549 29.29 13.69 -15.59
N GLN A 550 27.97 13.60 -15.41
CA GLN A 550 27.29 14.10 -14.22
C GLN A 550 27.74 13.36 -12.97
N ARG A 551 27.76 12.01 -13.01
CA ARG A 551 28.20 11.18 -11.88
C ARG A 551 29.66 11.47 -11.51
N ALA A 552 30.55 11.60 -12.48
CA ALA A 552 31.95 11.99 -12.23
C ALA A 552 32.08 13.36 -11.57
N ARG A 553 31.34 14.38 -12.03
CA ARG A 553 31.33 15.72 -11.41
C ARG A 553 30.83 15.70 -9.98
N ASP A 554 29.76 14.96 -9.74
CA ASP A 554 29.19 14.83 -8.40
C ASP A 554 30.13 14.10 -7.45
N GLU A 555 30.78 13.03 -7.92
CA GLU A 555 31.74 12.27 -7.15
C GLU A 555 32.94 13.13 -6.73
N ALA A 556 33.43 13.97 -7.64
CA ALA A 556 34.48 14.94 -7.34
C ALA A 556 34.05 16.03 -6.33
N ARG A 557 32.76 16.40 -6.32
CA ARG A 557 32.21 17.40 -5.40
C ARG A 557 31.99 16.85 -3.99
N LYS A 558 31.32 15.71 -3.88
CA LYS A 558 31.11 14.96 -2.65
C LYS A 558 30.91 13.49 -3.03
N PRO A 559 31.87 12.60 -2.72
CA PRO A 559 31.76 11.18 -3.00
C PRO A 559 30.51 10.56 -2.40
N LEU A 560 29.94 9.55 -3.06
CA LEU A 560 28.80 8.79 -2.52
C LEU A 560 29.13 8.21 -1.15
N SER A 561 30.37 7.77 -0.93
CA SER A 561 30.84 7.27 0.36
C SER A 561 30.67 8.26 1.52
N LEU A 562 30.80 9.57 1.28
CA LEU A 562 30.57 10.60 2.30
C LEU A 562 29.08 10.82 2.55
N TYR A 563 28.23 10.73 1.52
CA TYR A 563 26.77 10.78 1.73
C TYR A 563 26.31 9.60 2.59
N ARG A 564 26.75 8.38 2.28
CA ARG A 564 26.46 7.19 3.10
C ARG A 564 26.99 7.34 4.52
N HIS A 565 28.23 7.82 4.68
CA HIS A 565 28.80 8.04 6.02
C HIS A 565 27.94 8.99 6.87
N ASP A 566 27.55 10.14 6.30
CA ASP A 566 26.75 11.14 7.02
C ASP A 566 25.35 10.58 7.38
N GLU A 567 24.67 9.93 6.44
CA GLU A 567 23.35 9.32 6.66
C GLU A 567 23.42 8.21 7.72
N LEU A 568 24.39 7.30 7.62
CA LEU A 568 24.57 6.21 8.59
C LEU A 568 25.01 6.71 9.98
N SER A 569 25.74 7.83 10.04
CA SER A 569 26.07 8.48 11.32
C SER A 569 24.81 8.95 12.04
N GLU A 570 23.83 9.53 11.33
CA GLU A 570 22.53 9.88 11.91
C GLU A 570 21.70 8.63 12.26
N MET A 571 21.68 7.62 11.40
CA MET A 571 20.96 6.37 11.67
C MET A 571 21.49 5.64 12.91
N SER A 572 22.81 5.63 13.13
CA SER A 572 23.45 5.03 14.30
C SER A 572 22.92 5.63 15.61
N LYS A 573 22.65 6.95 15.64
CA LYS A 573 22.05 7.62 16.80
C LYS A 573 20.65 7.10 17.10
N ALA A 574 19.86 6.73 16.10
CA ALA A 574 18.52 6.16 16.30
C ALA A 574 18.55 4.71 16.79
N PHE A 575 19.63 3.97 16.51
CA PHE A 575 19.76 2.55 16.88
C PHE A 575 20.44 2.32 18.23
N TRP A 576 21.37 3.19 18.63
CA TRP A 576 22.15 3.04 19.86
C TRP A 576 22.25 4.32 20.69
N GLY A 577 21.65 5.42 20.26
CA GLY A 577 21.58 6.64 21.05
C GLY A 577 20.64 6.52 22.24
N LYS A 578 20.50 7.61 22.99
CA LYS A 578 19.63 7.67 24.17
C LYS A 578 18.14 7.79 23.83
N ASP A 579 17.80 8.12 22.57
CA ASP A 579 16.42 8.27 22.13
C ASP A 579 15.87 6.93 21.64
N ASP A 580 14.96 6.34 22.40
CA ASP A 580 14.30 5.06 22.08
C ASP A 580 13.12 5.22 21.09
N SER A 581 12.91 6.41 20.51
CA SER A 581 11.78 6.70 19.62
C SER A 581 11.62 5.70 18.49
N TYR A 582 12.72 5.32 17.82
CA TYR A 582 12.72 4.29 16.78
C TYR A 582 12.29 2.92 17.31
N HIS A 583 12.89 2.46 18.40
CA HIS A 583 12.60 1.13 18.96
C HIS A 583 11.14 1.03 19.43
N LEU A 584 10.61 2.08 20.05
CA LEU A 584 9.21 2.16 20.45
C LEU A 584 8.27 2.21 19.25
N ALA A 585 8.57 3.03 18.24
CA ALA A 585 7.77 3.15 17.02
C ALA A 585 7.74 1.81 16.26
N ARG A 586 8.89 1.14 16.12
CA ARG A 586 9.00 -0.19 15.49
C ARG A 586 8.16 -1.22 16.24
N ARG A 587 8.31 -1.32 17.56
CA ARG A 587 7.52 -2.26 18.37
C ARG A 587 6.03 -2.02 18.18
N ASN A 588 5.59 -0.76 18.25
CA ASN A 588 4.18 -0.42 18.07
C ASN A 588 3.68 -0.74 16.66
N PHE A 589 4.48 -0.49 15.63
CA PHE A 589 4.15 -0.84 14.24
C PHE A 589 4.00 -2.36 14.06
N VAL A 590 4.99 -3.14 14.48
CA VAL A 590 5.04 -4.61 14.29
C VAL A 590 3.92 -5.31 15.07
N HIS A 591 3.70 -4.90 16.32
CA HIS A 591 2.64 -5.46 17.17
C HIS A 591 1.25 -4.88 16.88
N LYS A 592 1.16 -3.88 15.98
CA LYS A 592 -0.07 -3.15 15.65
C LYS A 592 -0.71 -2.47 16.87
N ASN A 593 0.13 -2.01 17.80
CA ASN A 593 -0.31 -1.19 18.92
C ASN A 593 -0.61 0.21 18.40
N SER A 594 -1.88 0.61 18.41
CA SER A 594 -2.24 1.99 18.08
C SER A 594 -2.24 2.86 19.32
N CYS A 595 -1.71 4.08 19.23
CA CYS A 595 -1.84 5.10 20.26
C CYS A 595 -3.29 5.59 20.49
N GLY A 596 -4.26 5.10 19.70
CA GLY A 596 -5.68 5.43 19.79
C GLY A 596 -6.04 6.83 19.30
N LYS A 597 -5.05 7.74 19.26
CA LYS A 597 -5.21 9.15 18.88
C LYS A 597 -4.80 9.41 17.44
N THR A 598 -5.52 10.30 16.78
CA THR A 598 -5.16 10.75 15.45
C THR A 598 -3.92 11.63 15.51
N PRO A 599 -2.87 11.34 14.72
CA PRO A 599 -1.70 12.21 14.68
C PRO A 599 -2.04 13.63 14.25
N HIS A 600 -1.48 14.62 14.96
CA HIS A 600 -1.77 16.04 14.74
C HIS A 600 -1.61 16.48 13.28
N ARG A 601 -0.56 16.02 12.58
CA ARG A 601 -0.32 16.33 11.15
C ARG A 601 -1.45 15.91 10.20
N LEU A 602 -2.29 14.95 10.58
CA LEU A 602 -3.43 14.47 9.78
C LEU A 602 -4.76 15.10 10.21
N ALA A 603 -4.86 15.52 11.48
CA ALA A 603 -6.04 16.14 12.07
C ALA A 603 -6.00 17.67 11.89
N LYS A 604 -6.09 18.17 10.65
CA LYS A 604 -6.13 19.63 10.34
C LYS A 604 -7.11 20.41 11.23
N HIS A 605 -8.26 19.82 11.56
CA HIS A 605 -9.27 20.41 12.44
C HIS A 605 -8.84 20.69 13.90
N ARG A 606 -7.67 20.15 14.33
CA ARG A 606 -7.08 20.41 15.65
C ARG A 606 -5.88 21.37 15.58
N GLN A 607 -5.40 21.69 14.39
CA GLN A 607 -4.24 22.56 14.19
C GLN A 607 -4.59 24.04 14.37
N GLU A 608 -5.83 24.42 14.04
CA GLU A 608 -6.29 25.81 14.13
C GLU A 608 -6.49 26.30 15.59
N GLU A 609 -6.74 25.40 16.55
CA GLU A 609 -6.89 25.78 17.97
C GLU A 609 -5.55 26.19 18.62
N ASP A 610 -4.43 25.58 18.26
CA ASP A 610 -3.13 25.87 18.90
C ASP A 610 -2.57 27.25 18.50
N CYS A 611 -2.86 27.74 17.29
CA CYS A 611 -2.55 29.14 16.92
C CYS A 611 -3.33 30.17 17.76
N SER A 612 -4.53 29.82 18.23
CA SER A 612 -5.33 30.70 19.10
C SER A 612 -4.93 30.63 20.58
N ARG A 613 -4.22 29.58 21.01
CA ARG A 613 -3.73 29.41 22.40
C ARG A 613 -2.31 29.90 22.64
N THR A 614 -1.57 30.30 21.60
CA THR A 614 -0.19 30.82 21.73
C THR A 614 -0.14 32.36 21.80
N ILE A 615 -1.30 33.04 21.90
CA ILE A 615 -1.40 34.48 22.21
C ILE A 615 -2.17 34.66 23.53
N CYS A 616 -1.60 34.16 24.63
CA CYS A 616 -1.82 34.62 26.01
C CYS A 616 -1.03 33.69 26.95
N GLY A 617 0.16 34.13 27.38
CA GLY A 617 0.98 33.43 28.36
C GLY A 617 2.46 33.70 28.14
#